data_AF-S6SU15-F1
#
_entry.id   AF-S6SU15-F1
#
_cell.length_a   1.000
_cell.length_b   1.000
_cell.length_c   1.000
_cell.angle_alpha   90.00
_cell.angle_beta   90.00
_cell.angle_gamma   90.00
#
_symmetry.space_group_name_H-M   'P 1'
#
loop_
_entity.id
_entity.type
_entity.pdbx_description
1 polymer ?
#
loop_
_entity_poly.entity_id
_entity_poly.type
_entity_poly.pdbx_seq_one_letter_code
_entity_poly.pdbx_strand_id
1 'polypeptide(L)'
;EQVIEHLHGAFAELIDCTMPAPVFSLAHRWLYARPAGSHEWGALSDADLGIYVCGDWCLSGRVEGAWLSGQEAARRLLEHVQ
;
A
#
# COMPACT_ATOMS: atom_id res chain seq x y z
N GLU A 1 -5.53 17.29 -15.11
CA GLU A 1 -6.24 18.47 -14.57
C GLU A 1 -7.53 18.08 -13.87
N GLN A 2 -8.48 17.41 -14.53
CA GLN A 2 -9.79 16.99 -13.98
C GLN A 2 -9.76 16.42 -12.54
N VAL A 3 -8.83 15.51 -12.21
CA VAL A 3 -8.74 14.93 -10.85
C VAL A 3 -8.44 16.00 -9.78
N ILE A 4 -7.56 16.96 -10.09
CA ILE A 4 -7.24 18.08 -9.19
C ILE A 4 -8.50 18.90 -8.96
N GLU A 5 -9.21 19.27 -10.04
CA GLU A 5 -10.42 20.10 -9.96
C GLU A 5 -11.50 19.44 -9.10
N HIS A 6 -11.80 18.15 -9.32
CA HIS A 6 -12.84 17.44 -8.58
C HIS A 6 -12.49 17.29 -7.10
N LEU A 7 -11.27 16.87 -6.78
CA LEU A 7 -10.87 16.65 -5.38
C LEU A 7 -10.68 17.97 -4.63
N HIS A 8 -10.18 19.02 -5.29
CA HIS A 8 -10.11 20.36 -4.72
C HIS A 8 -11.50 20.95 -4.47
N GLY A 9 -12.45 20.75 -5.40
CA GLY A 9 -13.84 21.15 -5.22
C GLY A 9 -14.51 20.43 -4.05
N ALA A 10 -14.40 19.09 -3.98
CA ALA A 10 -14.93 18.31 -2.87
C ALA A 10 -14.31 18.71 -1.52
N PHE A 11 -13.02 19.08 -1.49
CA PHE A 11 -12.40 19.60 -0.28
C PHE A 11 -12.97 20.97 0.13
N ALA A 12 -13.19 21.87 -0.84
CA ALA A 12 -13.80 23.19 -0.61
C ALA A 12 -15.20 23.10 0.03
N GLU A 13 -16.00 22.12 -0.39
CA GLU A 13 -17.36 21.91 0.11
C GLU A 13 -17.41 21.46 1.59
N LEU A 14 -16.34 20.86 2.10
CA LEU A 14 -16.29 20.31 3.47
C LEU A 14 -15.78 21.33 4.50
N ILE A 15 -15.04 22.36 4.07
CA ILE A 15 -14.36 23.28 4.98
C ILE A 15 -15.19 24.54 5.23
N ASP A 16 -15.39 24.88 6.50
CA ASP A 16 -16.13 26.08 6.92
C ASP A 16 -15.26 27.35 6.90
N CYS A 17 -14.39 27.50 5.89
CA CYS A 17 -13.56 28.68 5.73
C CYS A 17 -13.35 29.06 4.28
N THR A 18 -13.03 30.33 4.03
CA THR A 18 -12.69 30.80 2.69
C THR A 18 -11.40 30.15 2.21
N MET A 19 -11.47 29.42 1.11
CA MET A 19 -10.31 28.77 0.51
C MET A 19 -9.76 29.62 -0.66
N PRO A 20 -8.54 30.20 -0.54
CA PRO A 20 -7.90 30.87 -1.65
C PRO A 20 -7.46 29.87 -2.72
N ALA A 21 -7.25 30.36 -3.95
CA ALA A 21 -6.72 29.52 -5.02
C ALA A 21 -5.32 28.98 -4.66
N PRO A 22 -5.04 27.69 -4.89
CA PRO A 22 -3.75 27.10 -4.58
C PRO A 22 -2.66 27.65 -5.52
N VAL A 23 -1.50 28.00 -4.96
CA VAL A 23 -0.33 28.43 -5.75
C VAL A 23 0.37 27.25 -6.45
N PHE A 24 0.09 26.02 -6.01
CA PHE A 24 0.62 24.79 -6.57
C PHE A 24 -0.41 23.66 -6.38
N SER A 25 -0.54 22.81 -7.39
CA SER A 25 -1.36 21.60 -7.31
C SER A 25 -0.69 20.45 -8.05
N LEU A 26 -0.87 19.24 -7.52
CA LEU A 26 -0.34 18.01 -8.09
C LEU A 26 -1.31 16.87 -7.83
N ALA A 27 -1.57 16.05 -8.84
CA ALA A 27 -2.28 14.79 -8.70
C ALA A 27 -1.34 13.64 -9.05
N HIS A 28 -1.43 12.56 -8.28
CA HIS A 28 -0.70 11.33 -8.54
C HIS A 28 -1.67 10.15 -8.58
N ARG A 29 -1.45 9.22 -9.52
CA ARG A 29 -2.27 8.01 -9.66
C ARG A 29 -1.47 6.77 -9.30
N TRP A 30 -1.75 6.24 -8.11
CA TRP A 30 -1.19 4.98 -7.63
C TRP A 30 -2.05 3.81 -8.12
N LEU A 31 -1.64 3.13 -9.20
CA LEU A 31 -2.40 2.00 -9.77
C LEU A 31 -2.61 0.86 -8.77
N TYR A 32 -1.63 0.62 -7.90
CA TYR A 32 -1.64 -0.44 -6.89
C TYR A 32 -1.44 0.17 -5.50
N ALA A 33 -2.33 1.09 -5.13
CA ALA A 33 -2.20 1.83 -3.87
C ALA A 33 -2.32 0.90 -2.64
N ARG A 34 -3.28 -0.02 -2.67
CA ARG A 34 -3.60 -0.98 -1.60
C ARG A 34 -4.30 -2.22 -2.21
N PRO A 35 -4.18 -3.41 -1.61
CA PRO A 35 -4.95 -4.58 -2.02
C PRO A 35 -6.45 -4.37 -1.79
N ALA A 36 -7.28 -5.03 -2.59
CA ALA A 36 -8.74 -4.95 -2.48
C ALA A 36 -9.30 -5.67 -1.24
N GLY A 37 -8.56 -6.64 -0.69
CA GLY A 37 -8.92 -7.39 0.51
C GLY A 37 -7.69 -7.79 1.30
N SER A 38 -7.88 -8.15 2.56
CA SER A 38 -6.84 -8.70 3.42
C SER A 38 -6.69 -10.21 3.21
N HIS A 39 -5.49 -10.71 3.46
CA HIS A 39 -5.17 -12.14 3.50
C HIS A 39 -4.45 -12.47 4.82
N GLU A 40 -4.32 -13.76 5.12
CA GLU A 40 -3.60 -14.27 6.29
C GLU A 40 -2.45 -15.20 5.87
N TRP A 41 -1.86 -14.95 4.69
CA TRP A 41 -0.79 -15.80 4.16
C TRP A 41 0.55 -15.58 4.88
N GLY A 42 0.77 -14.38 5.40
CA GLY A 42 2.07 -13.95 5.93
C GLY A 42 3.06 -13.71 4.79
N ALA A 43 3.52 -14.77 4.14
CA ALA A 43 4.30 -14.74 2.90
C ALA A 43 3.93 -15.95 2.02
N LEU A 44 4.22 -15.85 0.72
CA LEU A 44 4.16 -16.98 -0.21
C LEU A 44 5.60 -17.46 -0.47
N SER A 45 5.79 -18.76 -0.64
CA SER A 45 7.13 -19.32 -0.82
C SER A 45 7.10 -20.63 -1.57
N ASP A 46 8.07 -20.81 -2.45
CA ASP A 46 8.53 -22.09 -2.97
C ASP A 46 9.96 -22.29 -2.46
N ALA A 47 10.07 -23.02 -1.34
CA ALA A 47 11.32 -23.11 -0.59
C ALA A 47 12.38 -23.93 -1.33
N ASP A 48 11.98 -25.02 -1.99
CA ASP A 48 12.87 -25.90 -2.77
C ASP A 48 13.49 -25.15 -3.97
N LEU A 49 12.74 -24.23 -4.57
CA LEU A 49 13.24 -23.31 -5.61
C LEU A 49 13.98 -22.09 -5.05
N GLY A 50 13.94 -21.86 -3.73
CA GLY A 50 14.51 -20.68 -3.09
C GLY A 50 13.79 -19.37 -3.40
N ILE A 51 12.51 -19.42 -3.76
CA ILE A 51 11.71 -18.26 -4.16
C ILE A 51 10.73 -17.87 -3.05
N TYR A 52 10.78 -16.61 -2.62
CA TYR A 52 9.91 -16.07 -1.58
C TYR A 52 9.26 -14.77 -2.06
N VAL A 53 7.97 -14.60 -1.78
CA VAL A 53 7.18 -13.42 -2.15
C VAL A 53 6.50 -12.86 -0.90
N CYS A 54 6.71 -11.57 -0.66
CA CYS A 54 6.12 -10.85 0.46
C CYS A 54 5.58 -9.48 0.01
N GLY A 55 4.72 -8.90 0.83
CA GLY A 55 4.12 -7.60 0.59
C GLY A 55 2.98 -7.32 1.55
N ASP A 56 2.51 -6.07 1.57
CA ASP A 56 1.37 -5.66 2.39
C ASP A 56 0.10 -6.47 2.06
N TRP A 57 -0.05 -6.87 0.81
CA TRP A 57 -1.15 -7.67 0.27
C TRP A 57 -1.16 -9.13 0.72
N CYS A 58 -0.06 -9.66 1.27
CA CYS A 58 -0.05 -10.96 1.93
C CYS A 58 -0.75 -10.93 3.31
N LEU A 59 -1.00 -9.73 3.83
CA LEU A 59 -1.59 -9.45 5.14
C LEU A 59 -2.68 -8.36 5.03
N SER A 60 -2.56 -7.29 5.82
CA SER A 60 -3.61 -6.28 6.05
C SER A 60 -3.67 -5.12 5.06
N GLY A 61 -2.81 -5.08 4.04
CA GLY A 61 -2.76 -3.96 3.08
C GLY A 61 -2.34 -2.62 3.71
N ARG A 62 -1.47 -2.70 4.72
CA ARG A 62 -0.92 -1.57 5.50
C ARG A 62 0.59 -1.72 5.59
N VAL A 63 1.26 -0.63 5.95
CA VAL A 63 2.71 -0.60 6.21
C VAL A 63 3.14 -1.69 7.20
N GLU A 64 2.37 -1.88 8.28
CA GLU A 64 2.62 -2.95 9.27
C GLU A 64 2.57 -4.35 8.63
N GLY A 65 1.55 -4.61 7.80
CA GLY A 65 1.44 -5.87 7.07
C GLY A 65 2.61 -6.08 6.10
N ALA A 66 3.08 -5.04 5.43
CA ALA A 66 4.26 -5.12 4.56
C ALA A 66 5.51 -5.56 5.34
N TRP A 67 5.73 -4.92 6.49
CA TRP A 67 6.87 -5.22 7.34
C TRP A 67 6.81 -6.64 7.92
N LEU A 68 5.67 -7.05 8.47
CA LEU A 68 5.46 -8.39 9.00
C LEU A 68 5.58 -9.47 7.92
N SER A 69 5.04 -9.21 6.72
CA SER A 69 5.17 -10.14 5.59
C SER A 69 6.63 -10.34 5.18
N GLY A 70 7.42 -9.26 5.16
CA GLY A 70 8.86 -9.33 4.90
C GLY A 70 9.62 -10.14 5.97
N GLN A 71 9.28 -9.94 7.25
CA GLN A 71 9.85 -10.73 8.35
C GLN A 71 9.52 -12.21 8.21
N GLU A 72 8.28 -12.55 7.85
CA GLU A 72 7.84 -13.92 7.65
C GLU A 72 8.56 -14.60 6.48
N ALA A 73 8.76 -13.90 5.36
CA ALA A 73 9.54 -14.43 4.24
C ALA A 73 10.99 -14.71 4.64
N ALA A 74 11.62 -13.79 5.37
CA ALA A 74 12.98 -13.99 5.89
C ALA A 74 13.07 -15.16 6.88
N ARG A 75 12.08 -15.29 7.79
CA ARG A 75 11.99 -16.41 8.73
C ARG A 75 11.95 -17.75 7.99
N ARG A 76 11.07 -17.90 7.00
CA ARG A 76 10.95 -19.14 6.22
C ARG A 76 12.23 -19.47 5.45
N LEU A 77 12.90 -18.46 4.89
CA LEU A 77 14.19 -18.64 4.23
C LEU A 77 15.25 -19.18 5.20
N LEU A 78 15.39 -18.55 6.38
CA LEU A 78 16.37 -18.97 7.38
C LEU A 78 16.09 -20.38 7.91
N GLU A 79 14.82 -20.74 8.10
CA GLU A 79 14.42 -22.09 8.53
C GLU A 79 14.70 -23.17 7.49
N HIS A 80 14.66 -22.83 6.20
CA HIS A 80 14.95 -23.78 5.12
C HIS A 80 16.46 -23.95 4.86
N VAL A 81 17.28 -22.95 5.18
CA VAL A 81 18.74 -22.99 4.99
C VAL A 81 19.47 -23.69 6.16
N GLN A 82 18.81 -23.83 7.32
CA GLN A 82 19.31 -24.58 8.48
C GLN A 82 19.11 -26.08 8.33
#